data_AF-A0A7V4Q916-F1
#
_entry.id   AF-A0A7V4Q916-F1
#
_cell.length_a   1.000
_cell.length_b   1.000
_cell.length_c   1.000
_cell.angle_alpha   90.00
_cell.angle_beta   90.00
_cell.angle_gamma   90.00
#
_symmetry.space_group_name_H-M   'P 1'
#
loop_
_entity.id
_entity.type
_entity.pdbx_description
1 polymer ?
#
loop_
_entity_poly.entity_id
_entity_poly.type
_entity_poly.pdbx_seq_one_letter_code
_entity_poly.pdbx_strand_id
1 'polypeptide(L)'
;MITQASLPPSLISLRQWVAWRSEERDGKPTKVPVNPHTGGPASVTDPKTWGTFEEAKRRGRDKVGFVFTGSDPFVAVDLDGCRNPDTGEVAAWAQEVITALSSYTEISPSGTGVHVLLKSALPGRGRKRALEHSRISEKQPALEVYSQGRFFTITGQHLDSTPSDAEDRQEALQVRISAIMITWIAPS
;
A
#
# COMPACT_ATOMS: atom_id res chain seq x y z
N MET A 1 -16.58 -7.05 -4.58
CA MET A 1 -16.67 -5.59 -4.43
C MET A 1 -16.08 -5.22 -3.08
N ILE A 2 -15.29 -4.17 -3.02
CA ILE A 2 -14.63 -3.71 -1.78
C ILE A 2 -15.68 -3.23 -0.77
N THR A 3 -15.50 -3.55 0.51
CA THR A 3 -16.43 -3.14 1.59
C THR A 3 -15.66 -2.67 2.81
N GLN A 4 -16.32 -1.99 3.75
CA GLN A 4 -15.69 -1.62 5.01
C GLN A 4 -15.22 -2.86 5.79
N ALA A 5 -15.97 -3.97 5.72
CA ALA A 5 -15.64 -5.20 6.43
C ALA A 5 -14.39 -5.91 5.89
N SER A 6 -13.98 -5.60 4.65
CA SER A 6 -12.77 -6.14 4.04
C SER A 6 -11.56 -5.21 4.22
N LEU A 7 -11.66 -4.19 5.07
CA LEU A 7 -10.66 -3.13 5.21
C LEU A 7 -10.27 -2.87 6.67
N PRO A 8 -9.05 -2.35 6.92
CA PRO A 8 -8.62 -1.98 8.26
C PRO A 8 -9.57 -0.92 8.86
N PRO A 9 -10.22 -1.18 10.00
CA PRO A 9 -11.06 -0.19 10.67
C PRO A 9 -10.29 1.10 10.99
N SER A 10 -9.00 0.99 11.31
CA SER A 10 -8.15 2.14 11.59
C SER A 10 -8.01 3.10 10.39
N LEU A 11 -7.94 2.58 9.15
CA LEU A 11 -7.91 3.41 7.94
C LEU A 11 -9.29 3.97 7.58
N ILE A 12 -10.34 3.17 7.75
CA ILE A 12 -11.73 3.59 7.45
C ILE A 12 -12.13 4.83 8.26
N SER A 13 -11.62 4.94 9.49
CA SER A 13 -11.93 6.07 10.38
C SER A 13 -11.42 7.44 9.87
N LEU A 14 -10.48 7.47 8.92
CA LEU A 14 -9.86 8.69 8.43
C LEU A 14 -10.51 9.22 7.15
N ARG A 15 -10.51 10.55 6.99
CA ARG A 15 -10.96 11.24 5.77
C ARG A 15 -9.83 11.42 4.74
N GLN A 16 -9.12 10.34 4.46
CA GLN A 16 -7.91 10.29 3.61
C GLN A 16 -8.12 9.45 2.34
N TRP A 17 -9.37 9.18 1.98
CA TRP A 17 -9.73 8.33 0.85
C TRP A 17 -9.91 9.13 -0.44
N VAL A 18 -9.44 8.55 -1.53
CA VAL A 18 -9.61 9.03 -2.91
C VAL A 18 -10.15 7.91 -3.78
N ALA A 19 -10.79 8.25 -4.89
CA ALA A 19 -10.95 7.30 -5.98
C ALA A 19 -9.65 7.24 -6.79
N TRP A 20 -9.52 6.30 -7.73
CA TRP A 20 -8.46 6.36 -8.73
C TRP A 20 -8.92 5.87 -10.09
N ARG A 21 -8.17 6.25 -11.12
CA ARG A 21 -8.33 5.74 -12.49
C ARG A 21 -6.98 5.48 -13.12
N SER A 22 -6.96 4.69 -14.20
CA SER A 22 -5.76 4.53 -15.01
C SER A 22 -5.74 5.63 -16.07
N GLU A 23 -4.60 6.29 -16.22
CA GLU A 23 -4.30 7.23 -17.29
C GLU A 23 -3.01 6.78 -17.98
N GLU A 24 -2.89 7.01 -19.28
CA GLU A 24 -1.62 6.79 -19.98
C GLU A 24 -0.69 7.97 -19.72
N ARG A 25 0.53 7.70 -19.27
CA ARG A 25 1.62 8.68 -19.13
C ARG A 25 2.89 8.04 -19.65
N ASP A 26 3.57 8.72 -20.58
CA ASP A 26 4.79 8.22 -21.23
C ASP A 26 4.64 6.79 -21.79
N GLY A 27 3.48 6.49 -22.39
CA GLY A 27 3.14 5.18 -22.95
C GLY A 27 2.91 4.08 -21.91
N LYS A 28 2.76 4.42 -20.62
CA LYS A 28 2.54 3.47 -19.53
C LYS A 28 1.26 3.76 -18.75
N PRO A 29 0.47 2.72 -18.39
CA PRO A 29 -0.69 2.90 -17.53
C PRO A 29 -0.25 3.33 -16.13
N THR A 30 -0.65 4.53 -15.73
CA THR A 30 -0.38 5.13 -14.44
C THR A 30 -1.68 5.29 -13.66
N LYS A 31 -1.68 4.86 -12.40
CA LYS A 31 -2.83 5.04 -11.51
C LYS A 31 -2.77 6.45 -10.93
N VAL A 32 -3.83 7.23 -11.14
CA VAL A 32 -3.91 8.62 -10.70
C VAL A 32 -5.06 8.79 -9.70
N PRO A 33 -4.86 9.58 -8.63
CA PRO A 33 -5.89 9.78 -7.63
C PRO A 33 -6.95 10.77 -8.14
N VAL A 34 -8.19 10.48 -7.81
CA VAL A 34 -9.39 11.21 -8.23
C VAL A 34 -10.11 11.71 -6.99
N ASN A 35 -10.40 13.01 -6.97
CA ASN A 35 -11.14 13.66 -5.90
C ASN A 35 -12.55 13.04 -5.84
N PRO A 36 -12.95 12.45 -4.70
CA PRO A 36 -14.22 11.74 -4.61
C PRO A 36 -15.43 12.68 -4.78
N HIS A 37 -15.29 13.96 -4.41
CA HIS A 37 -16.35 14.97 -4.47
C HIS A 37 -16.56 15.50 -5.89
N THR A 38 -15.48 15.86 -6.57
CA THR A 38 -15.56 16.56 -7.86
C THR A 38 -15.38 15.63 -9.06
N GLY A 39 -14.72 14.48 -8.89
CA GLY A 39 -14.31 13.59 -9.98
C GLY A 39 -13.10 14.09 -10.78
N GLY A 40 -12.53 15.25 -10.43
CA GLY A 40 -11.27 15.74 -10.97
C GLY A 40 -10.04 15.13 -10.29
N PRO A 41 -8.83 15.65 -10.57
CA PRO A 41 -7.61 15.21 -9.87
C PRO A 41 -7.69 15.44 -8.36
N ALA A 42 -7.21 14.47 -7.57
CA ALA A 42 -6.90 14.69 -6.16
C ALA A 42 -5.40 14.99 -5.99
N SER A 43 -5.08 15.86 -5.05
CA SER A 43 -3.69 16.07 -4.61
C SER A 43 -3.33 15.02 -3.57
N VAL A 44 -2.06 14.62 -3.45
CA VAL A 44 -1.59 13.77 -2.34
C VAL A 44 -1.11 14.61 -1.13
N THR A 45 -1.24 15.93 -1.20
CA THR A 45 -0.84 16.86 -0.13
C THR A 45 -1.93 17.86 0.27
N ASP A 46 -3.07 17.90 -0.44
CA ASP A 46 -4.21 18.77 -0.08
C ASP A 46 -5.40 17.94 0.45
N PRO A 47 -5.66 17.94 1.77
CA PRO A 47 -6.74 17.18 2.37
C PRO A 47 -8.14 17.57 1.91
N LYS A 48 -8.32 18.77 1.34
CA LYS A 48 -9.61 19.19 0.77
C LYS A 48 -10.00 18.37 -0.46
N THR A 49 -9.03 17.68 -1.06
CA THR A 49 -9.26 16.82 -2.24
C THR A 49 -9.56 15.37 -1.88
N TRP A 50 -9.60 15.03 -0.60
CA TRP A 50 -9.88 13.68 -0.08
C TRP A 50 -11.27 13.60 0.54
N GLY A 51 -11.69 12.40 0.89
CA GLY A 51 -12.97 12.16 1.55
C GLY A 51 -12.96 10.90 2.41
N THR A 52 -14.16 10.45 2.74
CA THR A 52 -14.43 9.18 3.39
C THR A 52 -14.31 8.02 2.40
N PHE A 53 -14.16 6.81 2.94
CA PHE A 53 -14.23 5.59 2.13
C PHE A 53 -15.51 5.51 1.29
N GLU A 54 -16.67 5.86 1.86
CA GLU A 54 -17.95 5.79 1.15
C GLU A 54 -18.04 6.79 -0.02
N GLU A 55 -17.49 7.99 0.13
CA GLU A 55 -17.42 8.98 -0.96
C GLU A 55 -16.48 8.49 -2.08
N ALA A 56 -15.31 7.95 -1.72
CA ALA A 56 -14.36 7.36 -2.66
C ALA A 56 -14.95 6.15 -3.39
N LYS A 57 -15.59 5.23 -2.68
CA LYS A 57 -16.25 4.05 -3.24
C LYS A 57 -17.41 4.43 -4.14
N ARG A 58 -18.24 5.41 -3.77
CA ARG A 58 -19.32 5.89 -4.64
C ARG A 58 -18.79 6.41 -5.97
N ARG A 59 -17.63 7.08 -5.96
CA ARG A 59 -16.98 7.62 -7.16
C ARG A 59 -16.28 6.54 -7.98
N GLY A 60 -15.39 5.77 -7.35
CA GLY A 60 -14.46 4.84 -8.00
C GLY A 60 -14.97 3.41 -8.10
N ARG A 61 -16.11 3.08 -7.47
CA ARG A 61 -16.57 1.71 -7.22
C ARG A 61 -15.51 0.94 -6.44
N ASP A 62 -14.88 -0.06 -7.05
CA ASP A 62 -13.78 -0.81 -6.45
C ASP A 62 -12.40 -0.14 -6.62
N LYS A 63 -12.33 1.01 -7.32
CA LYS A 63 -11.09 1.76 -7.55
C LYS A 63 -10.93 2.86 -6.50
N VAL A 64 -10.59 2.47 -5.29
CA VAL A 64 -10.30 3.39 -4.17
C VAL A 64 -8.83 3.38 -3.80
N GLY A 65 -8.39 4.44 -3.16
CA GLY A 65 -7.05 4.59 -2.64
C GLY A 65 -7.04 5.41 -1.35
N PHE A 66 -5.93 5.31 -0.65
CA PHE A 66 -5.69 5.99 0.62
C PHE A 66 -4.43 6.84 0.53
N VAL A 67 -4.50 8.08 0.97
CA VAL A 67 -3.37 9.01 1.00
C VAL A 67 -2.68 8.90 2.36
N PHE A 68 -1.37 8.64 2.35
CA PHE A 68 -0.54 8.59 3.55
C PHE A 68 0.08 9.96 3.81
N THR A 69 0.16 10.35 5.06
CA THR A 69 0.61 11.67 5.52
C THR A 69 1.56 11.52 6.70
N GLY A 70 2.51 12.46 6.86
CA GLY A 70 3.39 12.47 8.02
C GLY A 70 2.68 12.75 9.37
N SER A 71 1.38 13.05 9.34
CA SER A 71 0.54 13.26 10.53
C SER A 71 -0.28 12.04 10.93
N ASP A 72 -0.34 11.00 10.11
CA ASP A 72 -0.98 9.73 10.44
C ASP A 72 0.08 8.66 10.78
N PRO A 73 -0.28 7.60 11.53
CA PRO A 73 0.70 6.63 11.98
C PRO A 73 1.03 5.59 10.90
N PHE A 74 0.51 5.69 9.68
CA PHE A 74 0.51 4.56 8.75
C PHE A 74 1.72 4.53 7.82
N VAL A 75 2.19 3.31 7.58
CA VAL A 75 3.22 2.98 6.61
C VAL A 75 2.66 1.91 5.67
N ALA A 76 2.87 2.10 4.38
CA ALA A 76 2.65 1.08 3.37
C ALA A 76 3.98 0.47 2.94
N VAL A 77 4.09 -0.85 3.03
CA VAL A 77 5.17 -1.65 2.44
C VAL A 77 4.62 -2.35 1.19
N ASP A 78 5.12 -1.98 0.02
CA ASP A 78 4.75 -2.57 -1.27
C ASP A 78 5.72 -3.69 -1.63
N LEU A 79 5.21 -4.90 -1.86
CA LEU A 79 5.99 -6.04 -2.33
C LEU A 79 5.60 -6.33 -3.77
N ASP A 80 6.39 -5.79 -4.70
CA ASP A 80 6.17 -5.90 -6.15
C ASP A 80 6.68 -7.26 -6.68
N GLY A 81 5.96 -7.86 -7.63
CA GLY A 81 6.39 -9.07 -8.33
C GLY A 81 6.56 -10.32 -7.46
N CYS A 82 5.91 -10.34 -6.30
CA CYS A 82 6.06 -11.38 -5.28
C CYS A 82 4.95 -12.42 -5.26
N ARG A 83 3.94 -12.32 -6.12
CA ARG A 83 2.81 -13.26 -6.19
C ARG A 83 2.57 -13.73 -7.61
N ASN A 84 2.33 -15.02 -7.80
CA ASN A 84 1.83 -15.55 -9.07
C ASN A 84 0.31 -15.30 -9.14
N PRO A 85 -0.20 -14.56 -10.13
CA PRO A 85 -1.62 -14.22 -10.20
C PRO A 85 -2.53 -15.42 -10.46
N ASP A 86 -2.02 -16.45 -11.17
CA ASP A 86 -2.78 -17.62 -11.58
C ASP A 86 -2.88 -18.67 -10.46
N THR A 87 -1.78 -18.89 -9.72
CA THR A 87 -1.73 -19.91 -8.66
C THR A 87 -1.98 -19.34 -7.27
N GLY A 88 -1.78 -18.04 -7.09
CA GLY A 88 -1.81 -17.36 -5.79
C GLY A 88 -0.57 -17.60 -4.93
N GLU A 89 0.42 -18.33 -5.42
CA GLU A 89 1.69 -18.57 -4.73
C GLU A 89 2.40 -17.25 -4.43
N VAL A 90 2.84 -17.08 -3.18
CA VAL A 90 3.65 -15.95 -2.71
C VAL A 90 5.11 -16.40 -2.59
N ALA A 91 6.03 -15.64 -3.17
CA ALA A 91 7.45 -15.93 -3.13
C ALA A 91 7.97 -15.96 -1.67
N ALA A 92 8.88 -16.89 -1.37
CA ALA A 92 9.40 -17.10 -0.02
C ALA A 92 9.95 -15.81 0.64
N TRP A 93 10.69 -14.99 -0.11
CA TRP A 93 11.24 -13.73 0.40
C TRP A 93 10.16 -12.74 0.86
N ALA A 94 9.02 -12.71 0.17
CA ALA A 94 7.89 -11.85 0.49
C ALA A 94 7.10 -12.44 1.65
N GLN A 95 6.93 -13.76 1.69
CA GLN A 95 6.31 -14.44 2.83
C GLN A 95 7.08 -14.16 4.13
N GLU A 96 8.41 -14.15 4.11
CA GLU A 96 9.22 -13.77 5.28
C GLU A 96 8.94 -12.33 5.73
N VAL A 97 8.76 -11.38 4.79
CA VAL A 97 8.41 -9.99 5.13
C VAL A 97 7.00 -9.89 5.70
N ILE A 98 6.02 -10.53 5.06
CA ILE A 98 4.62 -10.57 5.52
C ILE A 98 4.53 -11.15 6.93
N THR A 99 5.19 -12.29 7.17
CA THR A 99 5.22 -12.94 8.47
C THR A 99 5.92 -12.08 9.52
N ALA A 100 7.04 -11.44 9.18
CA ALA A 100 7.77 -10.58 10.11
C ALA A 100 6.97 -9.33 10.48
N LEU A 101 6.30 -8.71 9.53
CA LEU A 101 5.48 -7.51 9.77
C LEU A 101 4.14 -7.85 10.42
N SER A 102 3.55 -9.02 10.16
CA SER A 102 2.33 -9.52 10.79
C SER A 102 1.27 -8.42 10.98
N SER A 103 0.84 -7.81 9.89
CA SER A 103 -0.13 -6.70 9.86
C SER A 103 -1.04 -6.88 8.65
N TYR A 104 -2.10 -6.08 8.56
CA TYR A 104 -3.01 -6.13 7.40
C TYR A 104 -2.26 -6.19 6.08
N THR A 105 -2.57 -7.22 5.30
CA THR A 105 -1.95 -7.46 4.00
C THR A 105 -3.04 -7.68 2.96
N GLU A 106 -2.88 -7.08 1.78
CA GLU A 106 -3.82 -7.25 0.67
C GLU A 106 -3.11 -7.48 -0.66
N ILE A 107 -3.77 -8.19 -1.57
CA ILE A 107 -3.31 -8.40 -2.94
C ILE A 107 -3.42 -7.08 -3.70
N SER A 108 -2.35 -6.66 -4.38
CA SER A 108 -2.32 -5.42 -5.14
C SER A 108 -3.22 -5.50 -6.39
N PRO A 109 -3.61 -4.37 -7.03
CA PRO A 109 -4.51 -4.41 -8.18
C PRO A 109 -4.02 -5.20 -9.39
N SER A 110 -2.70 -5.46 -9.51
CA SER A 110 -2.19 -6.30 -10.60
C SER A 110 -2.30 -7.80 -10.29
N GLY A 111 -2.59 -8.19 -9.05
CA GLY A 111 -2.57 -9.59 -8.61
C GLY A 111 -1.17 -10.17 -8.39
N THR A 112 -0.13 -9.42 -8.76
CA THR A 112 1.27 -9.88 -8.82
C THR A 112 2.14 -9.40 -7.65
N GLY A 113 1.57 -8.63 -6.74
CA GLY A 113 2.22 -8.15 -5.52
C GLY A 113 1.23 -8.01 -4.37
N VAL A 114 1.72 -7.57 -3.22
CA VAL A 114 0.90 -7.30 -2.03
C VAL A 114 1.27 -5.98 -1.37
N HIS A 115 0.33 -5.35 -0.69
CA HIS A 115 0.59 -4.25 0.22
C HIS A 115 0.49 -4.75 1.67
N VAL A 116 1.49 -4.46 2.50
CA VAL A 116 1.40 -4.60 3.96
C VAL A 116 1.20 -3.21 4.56
N LEU A 117 0.10 -3.00 5.27
CA LEU A 117 -0.23 -1.74 5.92
C LEU A 117 -0.05 -1.89 7.42
N LEU A 118 0.72 -1.00 8.03
CA LEU A 118 1.08 -1.07 9.46
C LEU A 118 1.18 0.32 10.07
N LYS A 119 1.21 0.39 11.39
CA LYS A 119 1.48 1.62 12.14
C LYS A 119 2.96 1.65 12.53
N SER A 120 3.66 2.73 12.18
CA SER A 120 5.08 2.94 12.50
C SER A 120 5.51 4.37 12.18
N ALA A 121 6.45 4.90 12.96
CA ALA A 121 7.21 6.08 12.61
C ALA A 121 8.30 5.72 11.60
N LEU A 122 8.24 6.39 10.46
CA LEU A 122 9.13 6.19 9.33
C LEU A 122 9.99 7.45 9.11
N PRO A 123 11.28 7.45 9.50
CA PRO A 123 12.13 8.62 9.31
C PRO A 123 12.44 8.85 7.83
N GLY A 124 12.23 10.07 7.35
CA GLY A 124 12.63 10.49 6.00
C GLY A 124 11.61 10.23 4.89
N ARG A 125 12.10 10.15 3.64
CA ARG A 125 11.27 9.93 2.46
C ARG A 125 11.19 8.44 2.14
N GLY A 126 10.03 7.98 1.70
CA GLY A 126 9.87 6.61 1.26
C GLY A 126 10.80 6.22 0.10
N ARG A 127 11.11 4.93 -0.01
CA ARG A 127 12.16 4.39 -0.88
C ARG A 127 11.71 3.11 -1.56
N LYS A 128 12.14 2.92 -2.81
CA LYS A 128 12.03 1.67 -3.58
C LYS A 128 13.40 1.02 -3.70
N ARG A 129 13.45 -0.31 -3.59
CA ARG A 129 14.63 -1.14 -3.90
C ARG A 129 14.22 -2.31 -4.78
N ALA A 130 14.87 -2.46 -5.93
CA ALA A 130 14.79 -3.70 -6.72
C ALA A 130 15.54 -4.82 -5.99
N LEU A 131 14.97 -6.03 -6.01
CA LEU A 131 15.53 -7.20 -5.34
C LEU A 131 15.97 -8.23 -6.37
N GLU A 132 17.09 -8.89 -6.11
CA GLU A 132 17.63 -9.98 -6.93
C GLU A 132 17.04 -11.32 -6.49
N HIS A 133 15.75 -11.53 -6.78
CA HIS A 133 15.05 -12.80 -6.58
C HIS A 133 14.50 -13.33 -7.90
N SER A 134 14.31 -14.65 -7.98
CA SER A 134 13.62 -15.29 -9.10
C SER A 134 12.23 -14.69 -9.31
N ARG A 135 11.86 -14.49 -10.58
CA ARG A 135 10.54 -13.97 -10.94
C ARG A 135 9.51 -15.10 -10.90
N ILE A 136 8.39 -14.83 -10.24
CA ILE A 136 7.19 -15.69 -10.26
C ILE A 136 6.00 -15.01 -10.94
N SER A 137 6.23 -13.84 -11.54
CA SER A 137 5.30 -13.04 -12.32
C SER A 137 6.05 -12.24 -13.39
N GLU A 138 5.33 -11.46 -14.20
CA GLU A 138 5.90 -10.54 -15.20
C GLU A 138 6.64 -9.34 -14.60
N LYS A 139 6.44 -9.06 -13.30
CA LYS A 139 7.07 -7.91 -12.62
C LYS A 139 8.42 -8.27 -12.00
N GLN A 140 9.33 -7.28 -12.00
CA GLN A 140 10.57 -7.34 -11.24
C GLN A 140 10.29 -7.32 -9.73
N PRO A 141 10.81 -8.28 -8.94
CA PRO A 141 10.79 -8.21 -7.49
C PRO A 141 11.36 -6.88 -6.98
N ALA A 142 10.56 -6.19 -6.18
CA ALA A 142 10.97 -4.96 -5.53
C ALA A 142 10.23 -4.79 -4.20
N LEU A 143 10.83 -4.01 -3.30
CA LEU A 143 10.23 -3.57 -2.06
C LEU A 143 10.19 -2.05 -2.03
N GLU A 144 9.01 -1.48 -1.75
CA GLU A 144 8.85 -0.05 -1.48
C GLU A 144 8.32 0.19 -0.08
N VAL A 145 8.71 1.30 0.55
CA VAL A 145 8.17 1.72 1.86
C VAL A 145 7.84 3.20 1.81
N TYR A 146 6.62 3.58 2.18
CA TYR A 146 6.16 4.97 2.24
C TYR A 146 5.27 5.24 3.44
N SER A 147 5.45 6.40 4.08
CA SER A 147 4.55 6.96 5.09
C SER A 147 3.88 8.27 4.65
N GLN A 148 4.29 8.85 3.52
CA GLN A 148 3.81 10.16 3.10
C GLN A 148 4.07 10.47 1.62
N GLY A 149 3.35 11.47 1.10
CA GLY A 149 3.61 12.08 -0.22
C GLY A 149 3.18 11.23 -1.41
N ARG A 150 2.47 10.11 -1.15
CA ARG A 150 1.87 9.24 -2.17
C ARG A 150 0.52 8.73 -1.66
N PHE A 151 -0.32 8.31 -2.59
CA PHE A 151 -1.47 7.46 -2.29
C PHE A 151 -1.15 6.02 -2.69
N PHE A 152 -1.78 5.05 -2.02
CA PHE A 152 -1.81 3.67 -2.49
C PHE A 152 -3.22 3.32 -2.91
N THR A 153 -3.32 2.49 -3.94
CA THR A 153 -4.58 1.82 -4.24
C THR A 153 -4.88 0.80 -3.16
N ILE A 154 -6.14 0.75 -2.73
CA ILE A 154 -6.60 -0.21 -1.73
C ILE A 154 -7.59 -1.16 -2.40
N THR A 155 -7.34 -2.47 -2.30
CA THR A 155 -8.16 -3.48 -2.98
C THR A 155 -9.17 -4.15 -2.04
N GLY A 156 -8.86 -4.22 -0.74
CA GLY A 156 -9.62 -5.04 0.21
C GLY A 156 -9.55 -6.54 -0.09
N GLN A 157 -8.67 -6.98 -1.00
CA GLN A 157 -8.41 -8.40 -1.25
C GLN A 157 -7.44 -8.90 -0.19
N HIS A 158 -7.95 -9.02 1.02
CA HIS A 158 -7.20 -9.41 2.20
C HIS A 158 -6.48 -10.75 1.96
N LEU A 159 -5.21 -10.80 2.32
CA LEU A 159 -4.42 -12.02 2.26
C LEU A 159 -4.74 -12.86 3.51
N ASP A 160 -5.16 -14.09 3.28
CA ASP A 160 -5.54 -15.01 4.36
C ASP A 160 -4.42 -15.17 5.40
N SER A 161 -4.83 -15.38 6.65
CA SER A 161 -3.92 -15.56 7.80
C SER A 161 -3.08 -14.33 8.17
N THR A 162 -3.42 -13.14 7.64
CA THR A 162 -2.87 -11.86 8.14
C THR A 162 -3.89 -11.12 9.02
N PRO A 163 -3.47 -10.20 9.92
CA PRO A 163 -4.40 -9.43 10.74
C PRO A 163 -5.38 -8.59 9.93
N SER A 164 -6.59 -8.37 10.45
CA SER A 164 -7.62 -7.60 9.76
C SER A 164 -7.46 -6.08 9.87
N ASP A 165 -6.59 -5.58 10.76
CA ASP A 165 -6.29 -4.16 10.93
C ASP A 165 -4.78 -3.89 10.79
N ALA A 166 -4.42 -2.62 10.65
CA ALA A 166 -3.03 -2.19 10.69
C ALA A 166 -2.51 -2.22 12.14
N GLU A 167 -1.51 -3.06 12.38
CA GLU A 167 -0.88 -3.28 13.69
C GLU A 167 0.29 -2.32 13.92
N ASP A 168 0.58 -2.01 15.20
CA ASP A 168 1.83 -1.33 15.57
C ASP A 168 3.01 -2.29 15.38
N ARG A 169 3.89 -1.93 14.45
CA ARG A 169 5.00 -2.77 14.00
C ARG A 169 6.28 -1.97 13.87
N GLN A 170 6.49 -0.98 14.73
CA GLN A 170 7.72 -0.17 14.73
C GLN A 170 8.96 -1.06 14.71
N GLU A 171 9.16 -1.91 15.73
CA GLU A 171 10.35 -2.74 15.86
C GLU A 171 10.51 -3.72 14.70
N ALA A 172 9.42 -4.39 14.31
CA ALA A 172 9.43 -5.36 13.21
C ALA A 172 9.81 -4.70 11.87
N LEU A 173 9.24 -3.52 11.58
CA LEU A 173 9.63 -2.72 10.43
C LEU A 173 11.11 -2.39 10.50
N GLN A 174 11.59 -1.91 11.66
CA GLN A 174 12.97 -1.50 11.82
C GLN A 174 13.96 -2.63 11.59
N VAL A 175 13.71 -3.80 12.17
CA VAL A 175 14.57 -4.99 12.02
C VAL A 175 14.51 -5.53 10.59
N ARG A 176 13.31 -5.81 10.08
CA ARG A 176 13.16 -6.54 8.81
C ARG A 176 13.46 -5.66 7.60
N ILE A 177 12.94 -4.44 7.56
CA ILE A 177 13.10 -3.57 6.40
C ILE A 177 14.50 -2.98 6.33
N SER A 178 15.13 -2.63 7.46
CA SER A 178 16.48 -2.05 7.40
C SER A 178 17.54 -3.02 6.95
N ALA A 179 17.39 -4.30 7.31
CA ALA A 179 18.23 -5.38 6.78
C ALA A 179 18.12 -5.46 5.25
N ILE A 180 16.91 -5.29 4.71
CA ILE A 180 16.66 -5.30 3.27
C ILE A 180 17.01 -3.98 2.60
N MET A 181 16.99 -2.84 3.29
CA MET A 181 17.11 -1.51 2.66
C MET A 181 18.47 -0.84 2.84
N ILE A 182 19.49 -1.53 3.41
CA ILE A 182 20.88 -1.10 3.66
C ILE A 182 21.00 0.42 3.85
N THR A 183 21.03 0.84 5.12
CA THR A 183 20.99 2.22 5.67
C THR A 183 19.62 2.88 5.62
N TRP A 184 18.84 2.68 6.68
CA TRP A 184 17.55 3.35 6.86
C TRP A 184 17.23 3.77 8.31
N ILE A 185 18.06 3.40 9.29
CA ILE A 185 17.82 3.74 10.70
C ILE A 185 19.13 4.02 11.40
N ALA A 186 19.67 5.22 11.20
CA ALA A 186 20.37 5.86 12.29
C ALA A 186 19.32 6.75 12.97
N PRO A 187 19.09 6.62 14.28
CA PRO A 187 18.39 7.67 15.02
C PRO A 187 19.22 8.95 14.87
N SER A 188 18.56 10.07 14.55
CA SER A 188 19.12 11.40 14.78
C SER A 188 19.28 11.65 16.27
#